data_AF-A0A0K2G6I7-F1
#
_entry.id   AF-A0A0K2G6I7-F1
#
_cell.length_a   1.000
_cell.length_b   1.000
_cell.length_c   1.000
_cell.angle_alpha   90.00
_cell.angle_beta   90.00
_cell.angle_gamma   90.00
#
_symmetry.space_group_name_H-M   'P 1'
#
loop_
_entity.id
_entity.type
_entity.pdbx_description
1 polymer ?
#
loop_
_entity_poly.entity_id
_entity_poly.type
_entity_poly.pdbx_seq_one_letter_code
_entity_poly.pdbx_strand_id
1 'polypeptide(L)'
;MGKQGVVLVGHGGIPRDCPQELVTRLKRMEAQRRAAKLLPSAEEIELDTKIRRWPRTDTTDPYRLGLEAVATALRPHLGAALFAVAYNEFCAPSLEEAVEDLVAQGAAHITVVTTMFTPGGSHSEIEIPEILERLKTQHPGITLRYAWPFDLEQIATTLLQQLKRYL
;
A
#
# COMPACT_ATOMS: atom_id res chain seq x y z
N MET A 1 18.40 16.52 -13.12
CA MET A 1 18.03 15.62 -12.01
C MET A 1 16.53 15.42 -12.06
N GLY A 2 16.04 14.18 -12.14
CA GLY A 2 14.60 13.92 -12.19
C GLY A 2 13.92 14.11 -10.82
N LYS A 3 12.60 14.30 -10.80
CA LYS A 3 11.86 14.54 -9.56
C LYS A 3 11.90 13.29 -8.66
N GLN A 4 11.99 13.52 -7.35
CA GLN A 4 11.85 12.47 -6.33
C GLN A 4 10.36 12.19 -6.07
N GLY A 5 10.03 10.93 -5.84
CA GLY A 5 8.71 10.46 -5.45
C GLY A 5 8.80 9.55 -4.23
N VAL A 6 7.80 9.61 -3.36
CA VAL A 6 7.65 8.72 -2.21
C VAL A 6 6.26 8.11 -2.24
N VAL A 7 6.16 6.79 -2.06
CA VAL A 7 4.89 6.10 -1.86
C VAL A 7 4.86 5.51 -0.45
N LEU A 8 3.90 5.94 0.38
CA LEU A 8 3.60 5.30 1.66
C LEU A 8 2.54 4.21 1.44
N VAL A 9 2.89 2.96 1.72
CA VAL A 9 2.01 1.81 1.55
C VAL A 9 1.55 1.29 2.91
N GLY A 10 0.27 1.00 3.04
CA GLY A 10 -0.28 0.33 4.21
C GLY A 10 -1.40 -0.64 3.85
N HIS A 11 -1.93 -1.31 4.87
CA HIS A 11 -3.11 -2.14 4.71
C HIS A 11 -4.33 -1.29 4.37
N GLY A 12 -5.19 -1.79 3.49
CA GLY A 12 -6.52 -1.24 3.30
C GLY A 12 -7.58 -1.97 4.13
N GLY A 13 -8.55 -1.21 4.62
CA GLY A 13 -9.72 -1.75 5.30
C GLY A 13 -10.85 -2.08 4.33
N ILE A 14 -11.67 -3.07 4.68
CA ILE A 14 -13.00 -3.22 4.07
C ILE A 14 -13.92 -2.21 4.75
N PRO A 15 -14.58 -1.31 4.00
CA PRO A 15 -15.54 -0.37 4.59
C PRO A 15 -16.66 -1.12 5.31
N ARG A 16 -17.06 -0.64 6.49
CA ARG A 16 -18.07 -1.29 7.35
C ARG A 16 -19.43 -1.47 6.69
N ASP A 17 -19.75 -0.62 5.74
CA ASP A 17 -20.99 -0.61 4.95
C ASP A 17 -20.84 -1.31 3.59
N CYS A 18 -19.67 -1.89 3.29
CA CYS A 18 -19.47 -2.71 2.11
C CYS A 18 -20.24 -4.04 2.26
N PRO A 19 -21.08 -4.44 1.27
CA PRO A 19 -21.84 -5.68 1.35
C PRO A 19 -20.94 -6.90 1.54
N GLN A 20 -21.19 -7.64 2.63
CA GLN A 20 -20.40 -8.82 3.00
C GLN A 20 -20.39 -9.91 1.93
N GLU A 21 -21.44 -9.99 1.11
CA GLU A 21 -21.53 -10.92 -0.03
C GLU A 21 -20.44 -10.64 -1.07
N LEU A 22 -20.16 -9.36 -1.39
CA LEU A 22 -19.13 -8.97 -2.35
C LEU A 22 -17.75 -9.39 -1.85
N VAL A 23 -17.45 -9.11 -0.58
CA VAL A 23 -16.18 -9.47 0.06
C VAL A 23 -16.01 -10.99 0.10
N THR A 24 -17.05 -11.72 0.48
CA THR A 24 -17.02 -13.19 0.54
C THR A 24 -16.80 -13.80 -0.83
N ARG A 25 -17.47 -13.27 -1.85
CA ARG A 25 -17.29 -13.68 -3.25
C ARG A 25 -15.86 -13.41 -3.71
N LEU A 26 -15.30 -12.23 -3.46
CA LEU A 26 -13.93 -11.91 -3.82
C LEU A 26 -12.94 -12.88 -3.18
N LYS A 27 -13.00 -13.06 -1.86
CA LYS A 27 -12.09 -13.97 -1.13
C LYS A 27 -12.17 -15.40 -1.64
N ARG A 28 -13.37 -15.87 -2.02
CA ARG A 28 -13.55 -17.19 -2.63
C ARG A 28 -12.84 -17.28 -3.98
N MET A 29 -12.99 -16.27 -4.85
CA MET A 29 -12.33 -16.21 -6.16
C MET A 29 -10.81 -16.21 -6.00
N GLU A 30 -10.26 -15.36 -5.11
CA GLU A 30 -8.83 -15.30 -4.82
C GLU A 30 -8.28 -16.63 -4.27
N ALA A 31 -9.03 -17.32 -3.41
CA ALA A 31 -8.64 -18.62 -2.89
C ALA A 31 -8.60 -19.69 -3.99
N GLN A 32 -9.63 -19.74 -4.84
CA GLN A 32 -9.70 -20.66 -5.98
C GLN A 32 -8.56 -20.39 -6.98
N ARG A 33 -8.31 -19.12 -7.30
CA ARG A 33 -7.21 -18.71 -8.16
C ARG A 33 -5.86 -19.14 -7.61
N ARG A 34 -5.59 -18.84 -6.33
CA ARG A 34 -4.32 -19.19 -5.68
C ARG A 34 -4.10 -20.70 -5.65
N ALA A 35 -5.14 -21.48 -5.33
CA ALA A 35 -5.08 -22.94 -5.39
C ALA A 35 -4.77 -23.47 -6.80
N ALA A 36 -5.31 -22.83 -7.83
CA ALA A 36 -5.09 -23.20 -9.23
C ALA A 36 -3.84 -22.58 -9.86
N LYS A 37 -3.12 -21.69 -9.17
CA LYS A 37 -1.97 -20.90 -9.69
C LYS A 37 -2.29 -20.15 -10.99
N LEU A 38 -3.50 -19.61 -11.09
CA LEU A 38 -3.96 -18.85 -12.26
C LEU A 38 -3.76 -17.35 -12.08
N LEU A 39 -3.85 -16.62 -13.19
CA LEU A 39 -4.00 -15.16 -13.18
C LEU A 39 -5.43 -14.75 -12.76
N PRO A 40 -5.62 -13.53 -12.21
CA PRO A 40 -6.94 -12.99 -11.91
C PRO A 40 -7.86 -12.97 -13.14
N SER A 41 -9.11 -13.41 -12.97
CA SER A 41 -10.12 -13.29 -14.02
C SER A 41 -10.60 -11.83 -14.14
N ALA A 42 -11.19 -11.46 -15.28
CA ALA A 42 -11.77 -10.13 -15.45
C ALA A 42 -12.85 -9.82 -14.39
N GLU A 43 -13.65 -10.82 -14.03
CA GLU A 43 -14.67 -10.72 -12.98
C GLU A 43 -14.05 -10.49 -11.59
N GLU A 44 -12.93 -11.16 -11.28
CA GLU A 44 -12.20 -10.97 -10.02
C GLU A 44 -11.65 -9.54 -9.93
N ILE A 45 -11.02 -9.07 -11.02
CA ILE A 45 -10.46 -7.71 -11.11
C ILE A 45 -11.56 -6.66 -10.97
N GLU A 46 -12.70 -6.85 -11.61
CA GLU A 46 -13.84 -5.93 -11.52
C GLU A 46 -14.38 -5.87 -10.08
N LEU A 47 -14.52 -7.03 -9.43
CA LEU A 47 -15.01 -7.10 -8.06
C LEU A 47 -14.01 -6.51 -7.04
N ASP A 48 -12.72 -6.78 -7.18
CA ASP A 48 -11.66 -6.16 -6.37
C ASP A 48 -11.68 -4.64 -6.55
N THR A 49 -11.71 -4.16 -7.80
CA THR A 49 -11.79 -2.73 -8.13
C THR A 49 -13.01 -2.08 -7.48
N LYS A 50 -14.17 -2.76 -7.53
CA LYS A 50 -15.41 -2.28 -6.91
C LYS A 50 -15.28 -2.14 -5.40
N ILE A 51 -14.63 -3.08 -4.72
CA ILE A 51 -14.43 -3.03 -3.26
C ILE A 51 -13.40 -1.94 -2.91
N ARG A 52 -12.27 -1.87 -3.63
CA ARG A 52 -11.24 -0.83 -3.44
C ARG A 52 -11.81 0.57 -3.56
N ARG A 53 -12.66 0.80 -4.56
CA ARG A 53 -13.31 2.08 -4.84
C ARG A 53 -14.66 2.27 -4.16
N TRP A 54 -15.04 1.37 -3.23
CA TRP A 54 -16.26 1.53 -2.46
C TRP A 54 -16.25 2.87 -1.72
N PRO A 55 -17.38 3.62 -1.66
CA PRO A 55 -17.45 4.89 -0.95
C PRO A 55 -16.99 4.77 0.50
N ARG A 56 -16.17 5.72 0.95
CA ARG A 56 -15.56 5.72 2.29
C ARG A 56 -15.80 7.04 2.99
N THR A 57 -15.96 6.94 4.29
CA THR A 57 -15.93 8.06 5.23
C THR A 57 -15.04 7.66 6.40
N ASP A 58 -14.61 8.63 7.20
CA ASP A 58 -13.85 8.41 8.44
C ASP A 58 -14.52 7.40 9.39
N THR A 59 -15.85 7.29 9.32
CA THR A 59 -16.64 6.37 10.16
C THR A 59 -16.72 4.94 9.60
N THR A 60 -16.73 4.81 8.27
CA THR A 60 -16.87 3.52 7.59
C THR A 60 -15.53 2.85 7.34
N ASP A 61 -14.42 3.61 7.30
CA ASP A 61 -13.08 3.08 7.09
C ASP A 61 -12.01 3.78 7.96
N PRO A 62 -11.88 3.36 9.24
CA PRO A 62 -10.85 3.90 10.14
C PRO A 62 -9.43 3.46 9.75
N TYR A 63 -9.26 2.40 8.96
CA TYR A 63 -7.93 1.94 8.52
C TYR A 63 -7.32 2.94 7.54
N ARG A 64 -8.10 3.36 6.55
CA ARG A 64 -7.69 4.43 5.64
C ARG A 64 -7.35 5.71 6.39
N LEU A 65 -8.23 6.14 7.31
CA LEU A 65 -8.01 7.34 8.12
C LEU A 65 -6.69 7.27 8.90
N GLY A 66 -6.39 6.11 9.51
CA GLY A 66 -5.15 5.91 10.26
C GLY A 66 -3.91 6.06 9.39
N LEU A 67 -3.91 5.46 8.18
CA LEU A 67 -2.78 5.58 7.26
C LEU A 67 -2.64 7.01 6.72
N GLU A 68 -3.75 7.67 6.38
CA GLU A 68 -3.75 9.06 5.92
C GLU A 68 -3.27 10.04 7.01
N ALA A 69 -3.54 9.76 8.29
CA ALA A 69 -3.00 10.53 9.39
C ALA A 69 -1.46 10.40 9.48
N VAL A 70 -0.92 9.18 9.30
CA VAL A 70 0.53 8.97 9.20
C VAL A 70 1.10 9.70 7.98
N ALA A 71 0.42 9.62 6.83
CA ALA A 71 0.81 10.30 5.61
C ALA A 71 0.86 11.83 5.80
N THR A 72 -0.15 12.39 6.48
CA THR A 72 -0.24 13.81 6.82
C THR A 72 0.91 14.24 7.73
N ALA A 73 1.24 13.43 8.74
CA ALA A 73 2.37 13.69 9.63
C ALA A 73 3.73 13.56 8.92
N LEU A 74 3.85 12.66 7.94
CA LEU A 74 5.09 12.43 7.18
C LEU A 74 5.36 13.52 6.14
N ARG A 75 4.31 14.03 5.47
CA ARG A 75 4.39 14.94 4.32
C ARG A 75 5.32 16.16 4.52
N PRO A 76 5.31 16.88 5.67
CA PRO A 76 6.21 18.02 5.89
C PRO A 76 7.70 17.67 5.87
N HIS A 77 8.05 16.41 6.12
CA HIS A 77 9.44 15.93 6.17
C HIS A 77 10.00 15.53 4.79
N LEU A 78 9.18 15.55 3.73
CA LEU A 78 9.55 15.07 2.40
C LEU A 78 10.03 16.18 1.44
N GLY A 79 10.08 17.43 1.90
CA GLY A 79 10.51 18.57 1.08
C GLY A 79 9.70 18.70 -0.22
N ALA A 80 10.39 18.76 -1.37
CA ALA A 80 9.77 18.92 -2.69
C ALA A 80 9.42 17.58 -3.38
N ALA A 81 9.57 16.43 -2.70
CA ALA A 81 9.24 15.15 -3.30
C ALA A 81 7.74 15.06 -3.62
N LEU A 82 7.40 14.43 -4.75
CA LEU A 82 6.03 13.98 -5.01
C LEU A 82 5.68 12.89 -3.99
N PHE A 83 4.42 12.81 -3.56
CA PHE A 83 4.01 11.89 -2.51
C PHE A 83 2.65 11.30 -2.80
N ALA A 84 2.54 9.98 -2.66
CA ALA A 84 1.30 9.25 -2.79
C ALA A 84 1.13 8.27 -1.61
N VAL A 85 -0.12 7.96 -1.29
CA VAL A 85 -0.49 6.88 -0.38
C VAL A 85 -1.03 5.73 -1.23
N ALA A 86 -0.72 4.49 -0.85
CA ALA A 86 -1.21 3.30 -1.53
C ALA A 86 -1.65 2.22 -0.53
N TYR A 87 -2.51 1.32 -0.99
CA TYR A 87 -3.07 0.24 -0.17
C TYR A 87 -2.84 -1.13 -0.80
N ASN A 88 -2.40 -2.10 0.00
CA ASN A 88 -2.15 -3.47 -0.46
C ASN A 88 -3.43 -4.16 -0.94
N GLU A 89 -4.51 -4.02 -0.18
CA GLU A 89 -5.77 -4.73 -0.37
C GLU A 89 -6.97 -3.82 -0.10
N PHE A 90 -8.13 -4.15 -0.65
CA PHE A 90 -9.46 -3.59 -0.32
C PHE A 90 -9.64 -2.08 -0.38
N CYS A 91 -8.64 -1.25 -0.61
CA CYS A 91 -8.71 0.21 -0.72
C CYS A 91 -7.94 0.68 -1.97
N ALA A 92 -8.30 1.87 -2.44
CA ALA A 92 -7.64 2.55 -3.55
C ALA A 92 -6.96 3.85 -3.06
N PRO A 93 -5.86 4.27 -3.70
CA PRO A 93 -5.23 3.64 -4.86
C PRO A 93 -4.36 2.41 -4.50
N SER A 94 -4.17 1.50 -5.45
CA SER A 94 -3.19 0.40 -5.32
C SER A 94 -1.75 0.94 -5.41
N LEU A 95 -0.76 0.09 -5.11
CA LEU A 95 0.66 0.46 -5.28
C LEU A 95 0.99 0.75 -6.75
N GLU A 96 0.47 -0.05 -7.68
CA GLU A 96 0.59 0.22 -9.12
C GLU A 96 0.00 1.58 -9.49
N GLU A 97 -1.24 1.86 -9.09
CA GLU A 97 -1.91 3.14 -9.39
C GLU A 97 -1.13 4.34 -8.81
N ALA A 98 -0.61 4.22 -7.59
CA ALA A 98 0.17 5.29 -6.95
C ALA A 98 1.52 5.51 -7.64
N VAL A 99 2.22 4.44 -8.06
CA VAL A 99 3.48 4.58 -8.80
C VAL A 99 3.23 5.20 -10.18
N GLU A 100 2.23 4.75 -10.91
CA GLU A 100 1.85 5.31 -12.21
C GLU A 100 1.52 6.80 -12.13
N ASP A 101 0.78 7.22 -11.10
CA ASP A 101 0.47 8.63 -10.87
C ASP A 101 1.75 9.47 -10.65
N LEU A 102 2.69 8.98 -9.83
CA LEU A 102 3.96 9.67 -9.62
C LEU A 102 4.82 9.73 -10.91
N VAL A 103 4.82 8.66 -11.70
CA VAL A 103 5.52 8.61 -13.00
C VAL A 103 4.91 9.65 -13.95
N ALA A 104 3.58 9.72 -14.05
CA ALA A 104 2.87 10.69 -14.88
C ALA A 104 3.18 12.15 -14.47
N GLN A 105 3.44 12.39 -13.19
CA GLN A 105 3.86 13.71 -12.67
C GLN A 105 5.37 14.01 -12.88
N GLY A 106 6.12 13.07 -13.46
CA GLY A 106 7.52 13.21 -13.84
C GLY A 106 8.52 12.76 -12.77
N ALA A 107 8.11 11.89 -11.84
CA ALA A 107 9.05 11.24 -10.93
C ALA A 107 10.02 10.33 -11.70
N ALA A 108 11.32 10.47 -11.46
CA ALA A 108 12.35 9.60 -12.01
C ALA A 108 12.96 8.66 -10.95
N HIS A 109 12.78 9.00 -9.68
CA HIS A 109 13.25 8.19 -8.55
C HIS A 109 12.12 8.07 -7.53
N ILE A 110 11.56 6.88 -7.37
CA ILE A 110 10.44 6.61 -6.47
C ILE A 110 10.93 5.67 -5.36
N THR A 111 10.76 6.10 -4.12
CA THR A 111 11.00 5.26 -2.93
C THR A 111 9.67 4.84 -2.32
N VAL A 112 9.47 3.54 -2.20
CA VAL A 112 8.29 2.94 -1.59
C VAL A 112 8.66 2.55 -0.16
N VAL A 113 7.84 2.94 0.80
CA VAL A 113 8.00 2.61 2.23
C VAL A 113 6.66 2.08 2.75
N THR A 114 6.70 1.15 3.71
CA THR A 114 5.50 0.52 4.26
C THR A 114 5.32 0.76 5.76
N THR A 115 4.08 0.77 6.25
CA THR A 115 3.80 0.73 7.70
C THR A 115 3.91 -0.66 8.32
N MET A 116 4.24 -1.68 7.53
CA MET A 116 4.46 -3.06 7.99
C MET A 116 5.90 -3.19 8.51
N PHE A 117 6.10 -2.80 9.77
CA PHE A 117 7.42 -2.63 10.36
C PHE A 117 8.18 -3.93 10.61
N THR A 118 7.47 -5.03 10.91
CA THR A 118 8.08 -6.30 11.31
C THR A 118 8.10 -7.32 10.17
N PRO A 119 9.16 -8.13 10.04
CA PRO A 119 9.18 -9.29 9.14
C PRO A 119 8.10 -10.34 9.45
N GLY A 120 7.84 -11.22 8.48
CA GLY A 120 6.90 -12.35 8.56
C GLY A 120 5.54 -12.12 7.88
N GLY A 121 5.31 -10.94 7.29
CA GLY A 121 4.06 -10.61 6.57
C GLY A 121 4.19 -10.77 5.04
N SER A 122 3.22 -11.43 4.39
CA SER A 122 3.25 -11.66 2.94
C SER A 122 3.26 -10.37 2.12
N HIS A 123 2.53 -9.35 2.57
CA HIS A 123 2.44 -8.09 1.84
C HIS A 123 3.80 -7.39 1.72
N SER A 124 4.53 -7.24 2.83
CA SER A 124 5.83 -6.56 2.84
C SER A 124 6.95 -7.38 2.20
N GLU A 125 6.92 -8.71 2.36
CA GLU A 125 8.03 -9.59 1.95
C GLU A 125 7.90 -10.14 0.53
N ILE A 126 6.67 -10.30 0.05
CA ILE A 126 6.39 -11.00 -1.21
C ILE A 126 5.67 -10.07 -2.16
N GLU A 127 4.49 -9.58 -1.77
CA GLU A 127 3.59 -8.90 -2.71
C GLU A 127 4.14 -7.54 -3.17
N ILE A 128 4.61 -6.68 -2.25
CA ILE A 128 5.20 -5.38 -2.63
C ILE A 128 6.43 -5.59 -3.54
N PRO A 129 7.42 -6.43 -3.18
CA PRO A 129 8.53 -6.73 -4.09
C PRO A 129 8.09 -7.22 -5.47
N GLU A 130 7.13 -8.15 -5.57
CA GLU A 130 6.62 -8.63 -6.85
C GLU A 130 5.96 -7.54 -7.70
N ILE A 131 5.19 -6.65 -7.05
CA ILE A 131 4.59 -5.47 -7.72
C ILE A 131 5.69 -4.56 -8.26
N LEU A 132 6.72 -4.28 -7.45
CA LEU A 132 7.83 -3.41 -7.85
C LEU A 132 8.67 -3.99 -8.98
N GLU A 133 8.89 -5.30 -9.02
CA GLU A 133 9.58 -5.95 -10.15
C GLU A 133 8.79 -5.80 -11.46
N ARG A 134 7.45 -5.97 -11.43
CA ARG A 134 6.61 -5.70 -12.60
C ARG A 134 6.70 -4.24 -13.05
N LEU A 135 6.59 -3.29 -12.13
CA LEU A 135 6.66 -1.85 -12.43
C LEU A 135 8.04 -1.46 -12.99
N LYS A 136 9.13 -2.06 -12.50
CA LYS A 136 10.47 -1.85 -13.09
C LYS A 136 10.53 -2.30 -14.56
N THR A 137 9.89 -3.41 -14.91
CA THR A 137 9.85 -3.86 -16.31
C THR A 137 9.01 -2.94 -17.20
N GLN A 138 7.95 -2.33 -16.65
CA GLN A 138 7.09 -1.39 -17.37
C GLN A 138 7.74 -0.02 -17.52
N HIS A 139 8.56 0.39 -16.55
CA HIS A 139 9.21 1.70 -16.50
C HIS A 139 10.74 1.59 -16.37
N PRO A 140 11.46 1.13 -17.41
CA PRO A 140 12.92 0.96 -17.33
C PRO A 140 13.69 2.28 -17.12
N GLY A 141 13.05 3.43 -17.35
CA GLY A 141 13.64 4.77 -17.19
C GLY A 141 13.56 5.34 -15.77
N ILE A 142 12.86 4.69 -14.84
CA ILE A 142 12.72 5.17 -13.45
C ILE A 142 13.50 4.29 -12.48
N THR A 143 14.01 4.89 -11.40
CA THR A 143 14.57 4.16 -10.28
C THR A 143 13.48 3.87 -9.26
N LEU A 144 13.15 2.60 -9.05
CA LEU A 144 12.27 2.16 -7.96
C LEU A 144 13.09 1.56 -6.83
N ARG A 145 12.95 2.09 -5.61
CA ARG A 145 13.56 1.57 -4.38
C ARG A 145 12.50 1.18 -3.39
N TYR A 146 12.72 0.06 -2.70
CA TYR A 146 11.89 -0.36 -1.58
C TYR A 146 12.67 -0.15 -0.28
N ALA A 147 12.16 0.70 0.60
CA ALA A 147 12.76 1.03 1.89
C ALA A 147 12.31 0.02 2.95
N TRP A 148 12.72 -1.24 2.77
CA TRP A 148 12.41 -2.37 3.65
C TRP A 148 13.51 -3.44 3.50
N PRO A 149 13.87 -4.21 4.54
CA PRO A 149 13.31 -4.23 5.90
C PRO A 149 13.73 -3.04 6.76
N PHE A 150 12.97 -2.79 7.82
CA PHE A 150 13.31 -1.81 8.84
C PHE A 150 14.36 -2.35 9.81
N ASP A 151 15.15 -1.44 10.37
CA ASP A 151 16.03 -1.71 11.49
C ASP A 151 15.20 -1.99 12.76
N LEU A 152 15.34 -3.21 13.31
CA LEU A 152 14.56 -3.66 14.46
C LEU A 152 14.91 -2.89 15.74
N GLU A 153 16.13 -2.37 15.88
CA GLU A 153 16.51 -1.55 17.04
C GLU A 153 15.77 -0.21 17.04
N GLN A 154 15.53 0.37 15.85
CA GLN A 154 14.76 1.61 15.70
C GLN A 154 13.26 1.39 16.00
N ILE A 155 12.71 0.25 15.60
CA ILE A 155 11.34 -0.13 15.96
C ILE A 155 11.23 -0.31 17.48
N ALA A 156 12.15 -1.07 18.09
CA ALA A 156 12.18 -1.27 19.54
C ALA A 156 12.31 0.08 20.29
N THR A 157 13.13 1.00 19.78
CA THR A 157 13.27 2.35 20.35
C THR A 157 11.96 3.14 20.27
N THR A 158 11.24 3.06 19.16
CA THR A 158 9.93 3.71 19.00
C THR A 158 8.91 3.18 20.01
N LEU A 159 8.87 1.85 20.19
CA LEU A 159 8.00 1.22 21.20
C LEU A 159 8.39 1.63 22.63
N LEU A 160 9.68 1.69 22.93
CA LEU A 160 10.17 2.14 24.23
C LEU A 160 9.77 3.60 24.53
N GLN A 161 9.84 4.49 23.55
CA GLN A 161 9.39 5.88 23.70
C GLN A 161 7.89 5.95 24.01
N GLN A 162 7.08 5.10 23.39
CA GLN A 162 5.65 5.03 23.70
C GLN A 162 5.42 4.49 25.11
N LEU A 163 6.09 3.41 25.52
CA LEU A 163 5.96 2.84 26.87
C LEU A 163 6.27 3.86 27.97
N LYS A 164 7.32 4.68 27.80
CA LYS A 164 7.68 5.76 28.73
C LYS A 164 6.60 6.83 28.95
N ARG A 165 5.53 6.87 28.15
CA ARG A 165 4.40 7.79 28.35
C ARG A 165 3.32 7.21 29.25
N TYR A 166 3.37 5.91 29.54
CA TYR A 166 2.35 5.18 30.30
C TYR A 166 2.93 4.41 31.49
N LEU A 167 4.26 4.35 31.61
CA LEU A 167 5.00 3.87 32.77
C LEU A 167 5.56 5.06 33.53
#